data_AF-A0A9X5XAY5-F1
#
_entry.id   AF-A0A9X5XAY5-F1
#
_cell.length_a   1.000
_cell.length_b   1.000
_cell.length_c   1.000
_cell.angle_alpha   90.00
_cell.angle_beta   90.00
_cell.angle_gamma   90.00
#
_symmetry.space_group_name_H-M   'P 1'
#
loop_
_entity.id
_entity.type
_entity.pdbx_description
1 polymer ?
#
loop_
_entity_poly.entity_id
_entity_poly.type
_entity_poly.pdbx_seq_one_letter_code
_entity_poly.pdbx_strand_id
1 'polypeptide(L)'
;ALARRLGWPGGPGTPFDVLPLVVQGADGKPDERPRWFTLPQDAVLEVELAHPEYTWWRSLGLRWHAVPALANMCLEIGGICYPAAPFNGWYMGTEIGARNLADTDRYNLLPYLADRLGLDTRTDRSLWKDRALVELNRSVLHSFDRAGVTVTDHHTESRRFLTHLGREERKGRRVGADWSWIVPPISGSATPVFHRTYETVERHPAYVHHPEARARALGEAGGPLV
;
A
#
# COMPACT_ATOMS: atom_id res chain seq x y z
N ALA A 1 -6.66 13.03 -11.16
CA ALA A 1 -7.59 13.95 -11.84
C ALA A 1 -7.91 15.20 -11.01
N LEU A 2 -8.35 15.06 -9.76
CA LEU A 2 -8.67 16.20 -8.88
C LEU A 2 -7.56 17.26 -8.81
N ALA A 3 -6.32 16.87 -8.51
CA ALA A 3 -5.20 17.82 -8.44
C ALA A 3 -5.05 18.68 -9.71
N ARG A 4 -5.19 18.08 -10.90
CA ARG A 4 -5.15 18.82 -12.18
C ARG A 4 -6.31 19.81 -12.31
N ARG A 5 -7.53 19.45 -11.88
CA ARG A 5 -8.67 20.38 -11.84
C ARG A 5 -8.45 21.56 -10.88
N LEU A 6 -7.68 21.35 -9.82
CA LEU A 6 -7.25 22.40 -8.89
C LEU A 6 -6.05 23.23 -9.41
N GLY A 7 -5.61 23.01 -10.64
CA GLY A 7 -4.54 23.76 -11.28
C GLY A 7 -3.12 23.23 -11.02
N TRP A 8 -2.96 22.02 -10.47
CA TRP A 8 -1.64 21.39 -10.38
C TRP A 8 -1.11 21.08 -11.79
N PRO A 9 0.10 21.57 -12.16
CA PRO A 9 0.64 21.42 -13.52
C PRO A 9 0.94 19.96 -13.91
N GLY A 10 1.03 19.05 -12.93
CA GLY A 10 1.45 17.67 -13.13
C GLY A 10 2.93 17.47 -12.82
N GLY A 11 3.34 16.19 -12.76
CA GLY A 11 4.73 15.79 -12.70
C GLY A 11 5.35 15.66 -14.10
N PRO A 12 6.56 15.08 -14.20
CA PRO A 12 7.28 14.84 -15.45
C PRO A 12 6.57 13.94 -16.49
N GLY A 13 5.43 13.33 -16.16
CA GLY A 13 4.69 12.41 -17.01
C GLY A 13 5.23 10.97 -16.95
N THR A 14 5.94 10.63 -15.88
CA THR A 14 6.49 9.28 -15.67
C THR A 14 5.49 8.38 -14.95
N PRO A 15 5.66 7.05 -15.01
CA PRO A 15 4.87 6.13 -14.20
C PRO A 15 4.96 6.37 -12.69
N PHE A 16 5.99 7.08 -12.23
CA PHE A 16 6.32 7.31 -10.81
C PHE A 16 6.31 8.81 -10.46
N ASP A 17 5.41 9.58 -11.06
CA ASP A 17 5.20 10.98 -10.69
C ASP A 17 4.60 11.07 -9.27
N VAL A 18 5.31 11.76 -8.36
CA VAL A 18 4.81 12.02 -7.02
C VAL A 18 3.64 13.01 -7.07
N LEU A 19 2.52 12.63 -6.48
CA LEU A 19 1.34 13.50 -6.38
C LEU A 19 1.55 14.60 -5.34
N PRO A 20 0.92 15.78 -5.51
CA PRO A 20 0.93 16.82 -4.49
C PRO A 20 0.05 16.40 -3.31
N LEU A 21 0.28 17.00 -2.14
CA LEU A 21 -0.69 16.94 -1.05
C LEU A 21 -1.89 17.79 -1.43
N VAL A 22 -3.10 17.27 -1.25
CA VAL A 22 -4.34 18.04 -1.40
C VAL A 22 -5.00 18.12 -0.04
N VAL A 23 -5.08 19.33 0.51
CA VAL A 23 -5.55 19.58 1.88
C VAL A 23 -6.72 20.56 1.85
N GLN A 24 -7.74 20.28 2.65
CA GLN A 24 -8.87 21.17 2.90
C GLN A 24 -8.81 21.62 4.36
N GLY A 25 -8.92 22.92 4.60
CA GLY A 25 -8.95 23.50 5.95
C GLY A 25 -10.21 23.09 6.72
N ALA A 26 -10.12 23.17 8.04
CA ALA A 26 -11.19 22.83 8.97
C ALA A 26 -11.96 24.06 9.48
N ASP A 27 -11.70 25.25 8.95
CA ASP A 27 -12.18 26.55 9.45
C ASP A 27 -13.69 26.78 9.28
N GLY A 28 -14.48 25.72 9.07
CA GLY A 28 -15.94 25.75 9.16
C GLY A 28 -16.61 26.58 8.06
N LYS A 29 -15.85 27.06 7.06
CA LYS A 29 -16.41 27.77 5.91
C LYS A 29 -16.99 26.74 4.94
N PRO A 30 -18.29 26.78 4.65
CA PRO A 30 -18.95 25.84 3.73
C PRO A 30 -18.29 25.79 2.34
N ASP A 31 -17.60 26.87 1.96
CA ASP A 31 -17.05 27.07 0.62
C ASP A 31 -15.51 26.97 0.54
N GLU A 32 -14.80 26.54 1.60
CA GLU A 32 -13.35 26.41 1.50
C GLU A 32 -12.96 25.25 0.58
N ARG A 33 -12.43 25.60 -0.59
CA ARG A 33 -11.97 24.64 -1.61
C ARG A 33 -10.64 24.00 -1.18
N PRO A 34 -10.42 22.70 -1.49
CA PRO A 34 -9.13 22.06 -1.26
C PRO A 34 -8.03 22.76 -2.05
N ARG A 35 -6.83 22.85 -1.46
CA ARG A 35 -5.63 23.40 -2.07
C ARG A 35 -4.57 22.32 -2.20
N TRP A 36 -3.76 22.40 -3.26
CA TRP A 36 -2.66 21.49 -3.47
C TRP A 36 -1.32 22.10 -3.05
N PHE A 37 -0.41 21.26 -2.56
CA PHE A 37 0.92 21.63 -2.08
C PHE A 37 1.93 20.61 -2.61
N THR A 38 3.00 21.09 -3.26
CA THR A 38 4.09 20.21 -3.70
C THR A 38 4.85 19.71 -2.49
N LEU A 39 5.12 18.40 -2.45
CA LEU A 39 6.02 17.82 -1.45
C LEU A 39 7.47 18.26 -1.73
N PRO A 40 8.23 18.66 -0.70
CA PRO A 40 9.67 18.85 -0.85
C PRO A 40 10.32 17.58 -1.42
N GLN A 41 11.23 17.72 -2.38
CA GLN A 41 11.86 16.56 -3.04
C GLN A 41 12.66 15.71 -2.06
N ASP A 42 13.29 16.34 -1.09
CA ASP A 42 14.04 15.71 0.01
C ASP A 42 13.15 15.04 1.06
N ALA A 43 11.84 15.29 1.04
CA ALA A 43 10.87 14.59 1.89
C ALA A 43 10.42 13.24 1.30
N VAL A 44 10.76 12.93 0.05
CA VAL A 44 10.33 11.71 -0.64
C VAL A 44 11.52 10.79 -0.89
N LEU A 45 11.71 9.84 0.02
CA LEU A 45 12.67 8.76 -0.18
C LEU A 45 12.07 7.68 -1.08
N GLU A 46 12.68 7.44 -2.24
CA GLU A 46 12.37 6.32 -3.13
C GLU A 46 13.51 5.28 -3.11
N VAL A 47 13.13 4.01 -3.18
CA VAL A 47 14.03 2.86 -3.31
C VAL A 47 13.97 2.36 -4.74
N GLU A 48 15.10 2.42 -5.44
CA GLU A 48 15.25 1.79 -6.76
C GLU A 48 15.28 0.27 -6.63
N LEU A 49 14.51 -0.43 -7.47
CA LEU A 49 14.40 -1.88 -7.41
C LEU A 49 15.44 -2.56 -8.28
N ALA A 50 16.19 -3.47 -7.67
CA ALA A 50 17.15 -4.37 -8.28
C ALA A 50 16.88 -5.81 -7.85
N HIS A 51 17.36 -6.78 -8.64
CA HIS A 51 17.28 -8.19 -8.29
C HIS A 51 18.65 -8.70 -7.83
N PRO A 52 18.72 -9.60 -6.82
CA PRO A 52 19.99 -10.19 -6.38
C PRO A 52 20.70 -11.00 -7.48
N GLU A 53 19.95 -11.58 -8.42
CA GLU A 53 20.48 -12.50 -9.44
C GLU A 53 20.38 -11.95 -10.87
N TYR A 54 19.43 -11.05 -11.15
CA TYR A 54 19.16 -10.57 -12.51
C TYR A 54 19.67 -9.14 -12.65
N THR A 55 20.88 -8.99 -13.19
CA THR A 55 21.53 -7.67 -13.36
C THR A 55 20.72 -6.72 -14.24
N TRP A 56 19.95 -7.25 -15.19
CA TRP A 56 19.10 -6.50 -16.09
C TRP A 56 17.89 -5.85 -15.40
N TRP A 57 17.58 -6.23 -14.15
CA TRP A 57 16.41 -5.70 -13.42
C TRP A 57 16.49 -4.18 -13.17
N ARG A 58 17.70 -3.64 -12.99
CA ARG A 58 17.89 -2.19 -12.83
C ARG A 58 17.49 -1.41 -14.09
N SER A 59 17.61 -2.03 -15.26
CA SER A 59 17.24 -1.38 -16.53
C SER A 59 15.73 -1.14 -16.65
N LEU A 60 14.92 -1.67 -15.74
CA LEU A 60 13.48 -1.46 -15.72
C LEU A 60 13.08 -0.09 -15.16
N GLY A 61 13.97 0.57 -14.42
CA GLY A 61 13.69 1.86 -13.78
C GLY A 61 12.57 1.80 -12.74
N LEU A 62 12.30 0.62 -12.18
CA LEU A 62 11.29 0.45 -11.14
C LEU A 62 11.79 1.08 -9.84
N ARG A 63 10.90 1.79 -9.16
CA ARG A 63 11.17 2.37 -7.84
C ARG A 63 9.89 2.41 -7.01
N TRP A 64 10.05 2.52 -5.69
CA TRP A 64 8.92 2.68 -4.79
C TRP A 64 9.27 3.59 -3.62
N HIS A 65 8.31 4.40 -3.15
CA HIS A 65 8.52 5.27 -2.00
C HIS A 65 8.65 4.45 -0.70
N ALA A 66 9.43 4.94 0.25
CA ALA A 66 9.80 4.20 1.46
C ALA A 66 8.66 4.07 2.49
N VAL A 67 7.78 5.07 2.59
CA VAL A 67 6.81 5.20 3.69
C VAL A 67 5.36 5.05 3.19
N PRO A 68 4.63 3.99 3.59
CA PRO A 68 3.20 3.89 3.35
C PRO A 68 2.42 4.79 4.31
N ALA A 69 2.10 6.00 3.89
CA ALA A 69 1.26 6.92 4.67
C ALA A 69 -0.20 6.86 4.20
N LEU A 70 -1.11 6.49 5.10
CA LEU A 70 -2.55 6.58 4.89
C LEU A 70 -3.04 7.90 5.49
N ALA A 71 -3.82 8.65 4.69
CA ALA A 71 -4.27 10.00 5.06
C ALA A 71 -5.77 10.25 4.79
N ASN A 72 -6.53 9.22 4.42
CA ASN A 72 -7.95 9.33 4.04
C ASN A 72 -8.91 8.60 5.01
N MET A 73 -8.48 8.35 6.24
CA MET A 73 -9.29 7.72 7.30
C MET A 73 -9.59 8.73 8.41
N CYS A 74 -10.74 8.58 9.08
CA CYS A 74 -11.00 9.27 10.34
C CYS A 74 -10.52 8.40 11.50
N LEU A 75 -9.85 9.01 12.48
CA LEU A 75 -9.57 8.38 13.77
C LEU A 75 -10.71 8.72 14.73
N GLU A 76 -11.39 7.71 15.28
CA GLU A 76 -12.47 7.90 16.25
C GLU A 76 -12.01 7.53 17.66
N ILE A 77 -12.11 8.49 18.59
CA ILE A 77 -11.75 8.31 20.01
C ILE A 77 -12.82 8.95 20.88
N GLY A 78 -13.47 8.16 21.74
CA GLY A 78 -14.43 8.68 22.71
C GLY A 78 -15.63 9.41 22.10
N GLY A 79 -16.05 9.02 20.89
CA GLY A 79 -17.14 9.66 20.15
C GLY A 79 -16.73 10.89 19.32
N ILE A 80 -15.44 11.26 19.32
CA ILE A 80 -14.90 12.36 18.50
C ILE A 80 -14.28 11.76 17.23
N CYS A 81 -14.67 12.28 16.06
CA CYS A 81 -14.01 11.99 14.79
C CYS A 81 -12.92 13.03 14.52
N TYR A 82 -11.68 12.56 14.34
CA TYR A 82 -10.54 13.32 13.88
C TYR A 82 -10.33 13.05 12.38
N PRO A 83 -10.87 13.90 11.48
CA PRO A 83 -10.91 13.62 10.03
C PRO A 83 -9.55 13.80 9.32
N ALA A 84 -8.56 14.38 10.00
CA ALA A 84 -7.21 14.59 9.51
C ALA A 84 -6.20 13.94 10.48
N ALA A 85 -6.10 12.61 10.43
CA ALA A 85 -5.22 11.82 11.28
C ALA A 85 -4.33 10.89 10.42
N PRO A 86 -3.38 11.44 9.63
CA PRO A 86 -2.50 10.62 8.83
C PRO A 86 -1.60 9.74 9.71
N PHE A 87 -1.39 8.50 9.28
CA PHE A 87 -0.55 7.54 10.00
C PHE A 87 0.24 6.69 9.02
N ASN A 88 1.34 6.12 9.50
CA ASN A 88 2.18 5.23 8.71
C ASN A 88 2.77 4.11 9.58
N GLY A 89 3.27 3.10 8.89
CA GLY A 89 4.20 2.12 9.43
C GLY A 89 5.37 1.99 8.47
N TRP A 90 5.77 0.75 8.23
CA TRP A 90 6.67 0.35 7.15
C TRP A 90 5.95 -0.68 6.27
N TYR A 91 6.41 -0.83 5.04
CA TYR A 91 5.82 -1.79 4.11
C TYR A 91 6.08 -3.24 4.53
N MET A 92 5.10 -4.10 4.26
CA MET A 92 5.33 -5.50 3.98
C MET A 92 5.62 -5.67 2.47
N GLY A 93 6.65 -6.42 2.10
CA GLY A 93 7.13 -6.51 0.71
C GLY A 93 6.05 -6.91 -0.31
N THR A 94 5.06 -7.70 0.12
CA THR A 94 3.93 -8.13 -0.72
C THR A 94 2.95 -7.02 -1.07
N GLU A 95 2.87 -5.94 -0.30
CA GLU A 95 2.09 -4.76 -0.68
C GLU A 95 2.64 -4.12 -1.96
N ILE A 96 3.98 -4.07 -2.09
CA ILE A 96 4.64 -3.53 -3.27
C ILE A 96 4.68 -4.58 -4.38
N GLY A 97 5.32 -5.72 -4.11
CA GLY A 97 5.64 -6.70 -5.14
C GLY A 97 4.45 -7.53 -5.61
N ALA A 98 3.53 -7.89 -4.70
CA ALA A 98 2.41 -8.77 -5.02
C ALA A 98 1.09 -8.05 -5.31
N ARG A 99 0.95 -6.79 -4.87
CA ARG A 99 -0.21 -5.95 -5.19
C ARG A 99 0.19 -4.84 -6.16
N ASN A 100 0.84 -3.78 -5.67
CA ASN A 100 1.05 -2.56 -6.43
C ASN A 100 1.71 -2.78 -7.80
N LEU A 101 2.75 -3.62 -7.86
CA LEU A 101 3.50 -3.88 -9.08
C LEU A 101 2.93 -5.00 -9.95
N ALA A 102 2.15 -5.91 -9.37
CA ALA A 102 1.72 -7.15 -10.03
C ALA A 102 0.26 -7.13 -10.51
N ASP A 103 -0.64 -6.47 -9.78
CA ASP A 103 -2.08 -6.44 -10.08
C ASP A 103 -2.33 -5.91 -11.51
N THR A 104 -3.30 -6.51 -12.21
CA THR A 104 -3.59 -6.21 -13.63
C THR A 104 -4.19 -4.83 -13.85
N ASP A 105 -4.85 -4.27 -12.84
CA ASP A 105 -5.39 -2.91 -12.81
C ASP A 105 -4.42 -1.88 -12.20
N ARG A 106 -3.17 -2.30 -11.92
CA ARG A 106 -2.09 -1.46 -11.41
C ARG A 106 -0.95 -1.41 -12.43
N TYR A 107 0.29 -1.69 -12.04
CA TYR A 107 1.43 -1.66 -12.97
C TYR A 107 1.52 -2.91 -13.87
N ASN A 108 0.81 -3.99 -13.52
CA ASN A 108 0.71 -5.21 -14.33
C ASN A 108 2.06 -5.73 -14.88
N LEU A 109 3.08 -5.82 -14.03
CA LEU A 109 4.44 -6.15 -14.50
C LEU A 109 4.68 -7.64 -14.76
N LEU A 110 3.79 -8.53 -14.32
CA LEU A 110 4.03 -9.98 -14.41
C LEU A 110 4.27 -10.49 -15.85
N PRO A 111 3.49 -10.10 -16.88
CA PRO A 111 3.73 -10.57 -18.25
C PRO A 111 5.10 -10.11 -18.77
N TYR A 112 5.46 -8.86 -18.49
CA TYR A 112 6.74 -8.28 -18.92
C TYR A 112 7.93 -8.96 -18.22
N LEU A 113 7.84 -9.21 -16.92
CA LEU A 113 8.88 -9.91 -16.19
C LEU A 113 9.02 -11.36 -16.64
N ALA A 114 7.90 -12.04 -16.93
CA ALA A 114 7.93 -13.41 -17.43
C ALA A 114 8.66 -13.54 -18.77
N ASP A 115 8.45 -12.60 -19.69
CA ASP A 115 9.20 -12.51 -20.96
C ASP A 115 10.71 -12.31 -20.70
N ARG A 116 11.06 -11.34 -19.86
CA ARG A 116 12.47 -11.05 -19.49
C ARG A 116 13.16 -12.22 -18.77
N LEU A 117 12.39 -13.06 -18.08
CA LEU A 117 12.83 -14.28 -17.41
C LEU A 117 12.88 -15.50 -18.35
N GLY A 118 12.41 -15.37 -19.60
CA GLY A 118 12.35 -16.47 -20.56
C GLY A 118 11.33 -17.56 -20.20
N LEU A 119 10.23 -17.18 -19.55
CA LEU A 119 9.18 -18.11 -19.13
C LEU A 119 8.18 -18.38 -20.27
N ASP A 120 7.66 -19.61 -20.32
CA ASP A 120 6.56 -19.95 -21.22
C ASP A 120 5.22 -19.40 -20.70
N THR A 121 4.72 -18.34 -21.33
CA THR A 121 3.46 -17.67 -20.96
C THR A 121 2.23 -18.18 -21.70
N ARG A 122 2.36 -19.23 -22.53
CA ARG A 122 1.25 -19.75 -23.36
C ARG A 122 0.14 -20.42 -22.55
N THR A 123 0.45 -20.91 -21.35
CA THR A 123 -0.51 -21.59 -20.49
C THR A 123 -0.24 -21.28 -19.03
N ASP A 124 -1.31 -21.01 -18.27
CA ASP A 124 -1.20 -20.80 -16.82
C ASP A 124 -0.70 -22.05 -16.08
N ARG A 125 -0.78 -23.26 -16.69
CA ARG A 125 -0.21 -24.49 -16.12
C ARG A 125 1.32 -24.48 -16.00
N SER A 126 2.01 -23.59 -16.71
CA SER A 126 3.46 -23.41 -16.55
C SER A 126 3.83 -22.65 -15.27
N LEU A 127 2.83 -22.07 -14.57
CA LEU A 127 3.01 -21.26 -13.36
C LEU A 127 3.93 -20.05 -13.59
N TRP A 128 3.91 -19.49 -14.80
CA TRP A 128 4.75 -18.35 -15.15
C TRP A 128 4.42 -17.11 -14.31
N LYS A 129 3.13 -16.91 -13.96
CA LYS A 129 2.69 -15.81 -13.09
C LYS A 129 3.29 -15.96 -11.70
N ASP A 130 3.20 -17.15 -11.12
CA ASP A 130 3.70 -17.47 -9.78
C ASP A 130 5.21 -17.27 -9.70
N ARG A 131 5.96 -17.76 -10.70
CA ARG A 131 7.42 -17.58 -10.75
C ARG A 131 7.81 -16.11 -10.89
N ALA A 132 7.18 -15.36 -11.79
CA ALA A 132 7.44 -13.92 -11.94
C ALA A 132 7.09 -13.14 -10.66
N LEU A 133 5.98 -13.50 -9.99
CA LEU A 133 5.53 -12.88 -8.75
C LEU A 133 6.53 -13.10 -7.60
N VAL A 134 7.11 -14.29 -7.49
CA VAL A 134 8.18 -14.58 -6.52
C VAL A 134 9.41 -13.70 -6.79
N GLU A 135 9.94 -13.67 -8.01
CA GLU A 135 11.13 -12.86 -8.33
C GLU A 135 10.87 -11.35 -8.11
N LEU A 136 9.65 -10.88 -8.41
CA LEU A 136 9.25 -9.50 -8.13
C LEU A 136 9.27 -9.17 -6.64
N ASN A 137 8.72 -10.04 -5.78
CA ASN A 137 8.78 -9.85 -4.33
C ASN A 137 10.21 -9.95 -3.79
N ARG A 138 11.04 -10.84 -4.34
CA ARG A 138 12.48 -10.92 -3.99
C ARG A 138 13.21 -9.62 -4.33
N SER A 139 12.91 -9.02 -5.49
CA SER A 139 13.51 -7.73 -5.87
C SER A 139 13.17 -6.61 -4.88
N VAL A 140 11.94 -6.56 -4.38
CA VAL A 140 11.49 -5.55 -3.41
C VAL A 140 12.27 -5.70 -2.10
N LEU A 141 12.23 -6.87 -1.47
CA LEU A 141 12.89 -7.11 -0.20
C LEU A 141 14.39 -6.83 -0.29
N HIS A 142 15.05 -7.39 -1.31
CA HIS A 142 16.48 -7.16 -1.55
C HIS A 142 16.85 -5.69 -1.69
N SER A 143 16.03 -4.92 -2.40
CA SER A 143 16.32 -3.51 -2.68
C SER A 143 16.16 -2.64 -1.45
N PHE A 144 15.09 -2.86 -0.68
CA PHE A 144 14.83 -2.14 0.57
C PHE A 144 15.92 -2.46 1.61
N ASP A 145 16.31 -3.73 1.76
CA ASP A 145 17.42 -4.12 2.63
C ASP A 145 18.73 -3.42 2.23
N ARG A 146 19.06 -3.39 0.93
CA ARG A 146 20.27 -2.71 0.43
C ARG A 146 20.24 -1.19 0.60
N ALA A 147 19.05 -0.59 0.57
CA ALA A 147 18.86 0.84 0.77
C ALA A 147 18.82 1.22 2.27
N GLY A 148 18.85 0.25 3.19
CA GLY A 148 18.71 0.52 4.62
C GLY A 148 17.31 1.01 5.01
N VAL A 149 16.29 0.71 4.19
CA VAL A 149 14.90 1.11 4.42
C VAL A 149 14.14 -0.06 5.02
N THR A 150 13.47 0.18 6.15
CA THR A 150 12.68 -0.85 6.84
C THR A 150 11.58 -1.40 5.94
N VAL A 151 11.60 -2.73 5.75
CA VAL A 151 10.56 -3.52 5.11
C VAL A 151 10.46 -4.86 5.84
N THR A 152 9.32 -5.53 5.75
CA THR A 152 9.14 -6.87 6.35
C THR A 152 8.62 -7.87 5.34
N ASP A 153 8.96 -9.14 5.52
CA ASP A 153 8.40 -10.24 4.72
C ASP A 153 7.11 -10.78 5.35
N HIS A 154 6.26 -11.35 4.50
CA HIS A 154 4.93 -11.83 4.88
C HIS A 154 4.94 -13.10 5.75
N HIS A 155 6.02 -13.88 5.76
CA HIS A 155 6.15 -15.02 6.67
C HIS A 155 6.48 -14.54 8.09
N THR A 156 7.37 -13.55 8.22
CA THR A 156 7.74 -12.95 9.51
C THR A 156 6.57 -12.18 10.10
N GLU A 157 5.87 -11.36 9.32
CA GLU A 157 4.71 -10.61 9.82
C GLU A 157 3.57 -11.52 10.24
N SER A 158 3.29 -12.59 9.47
CA SER A 158 2.31 -13.60 9.88
C SER A 158 2.65 -14.24 11.24
N ARG A 159 3.93 -14.55 11.52
CA ARG A 159 4.37 -15.06 12.83
C ARG A 159 4.28 -14.01 13.94
N ARG A 160 4.65 -12.76 13.65
CA ARG A 160 4.54 -11.64 14.59
C ARG A 160 3.07 -11.38 14.96
N PHE A 161 2.17 -11.46 14.00
CA PHE A 161 0.74 -11.33 14.24
C PHE A 161 0.21 -12.41 15.18
N LEU A 162 0.56 -13.68 14.98
CA LEU A 162 0.17 -14.73 15.94
C LEU A 162 0.79 -14.55 17.33
N THR A 163 2.02 -14.03 17.40
CA THR A 163 2.66 -13.67 18.67
C THR A 163 1.88 -12.56 19.38
N HIS A 164 1.37 -11.58 18.63
CA HIS A 164 0.50 -10.53 19.15
C HIS A 164 -0.82 -11.13 19.68
N LEU A 165 -1.49 -12.00 18.92
CA LEU A 165 -2.71 -12.68 19.37
C LEU A 165 -2.49 -13.39 20.71
N GLY A 166 -1.44 -14.21 20.81
CA GLY A 166 -1.13 -14.92 22.05
C GLY A 166 -0.73 -14.01 23.23
N ARG A 167 -0.29 -12.77 22.98
CA ARG A 167 -0.06 -11.78 24.04
C ARG A 167 -1.37 -11.15 24.52
N GLU A 168 -2.29 -10.89 23.61
CA GLU A 168 -3.59 -10.32 23.93
C GLU A 168 -4.51 -11.33 24.64
N GLU A 169 -4.53 -12.58 24.16
CA GLU A 169 -5.27 -13.70 24.78
C GLU A 169 -4.82 -13.94 26.23
N ARG A 170 -3.51 -13.94 26.49
CA ARG A 170 -2.96 -14.06 27.87
C ARG A 170 -3.37 -12.93 28.80
N LYS A 171 -3.80 -11.80 28.24
CA LYS A 171 -4.32 -10.65 28.99
C LYS A 171 -5.85 -10.61 28.99
N GLY A 172 -6.52 -11.67 28.55
CA GLY A 172 -7.98 -11.76 28.47
C GLY A 172 -8.61 -10.86 27.41
N ARG A 173 -7.83 -10.35 26.45
CA ARG A 173 -8.34 -9.47 25.38
C ARG A 173 -8.57 -10.25 24.10
N ARG A 174 -9.72 -10.01 23.49
CA ARG A 174 -10.08 -10.57 22.18
C ARG A 174 -9.55 -9.64 21.09
N VAL A 175 -8.87 -10.20 20.09
CA VAL A 175 -8.39 -9.47 18.92
C VAL A 175 -9.30 -9.79 17.75
N GLY A 176 -9.90 -8.75 17.15
CA GLY A 176 -10.64 -8.89 15.91
C GLY A 176 -9.71 -8.88 14.71
N ALA A 177 -9.97 -9.69 13.70
CA ALA A 177 -9.22 -9.67 12.45
C ALA A 177 -10.07 -10.13 11.27
N ASP A 178 -9.89 -9.49 10.11
CA ASP A 178 -10.48 -9.92 8.85
C ASP A 178 -9.51 -10.84 8.11
N TRP A 179 -9.87 -12.12 8.00
CA TRP A 179 -9.06 -13.15 7.34
C TRP A 179 -8.66 -12.75 5.92
N SER A 180 -9.55 -12.09 5.17
CA SER A 180 -9.32 -11.69 3.78
C SER A 180 -8.23 -10.61 3.63
N TRP A 181 -7.94 -9.88 4.70
CA TRP A 181 -6.91 -8.83 4.75
C TRP A 181 -5.60 -9.29 5.39
N ILE A 182 -5.65 -10.19 6.37
CA ILE A 182 -4.43 -10.64 7.09
C ILE A 182 -3.69 -11.78 6.38
N VAL A 183 -4.37 -12.56 5.53
CA VAL A 183 -3.70 -13.59 4.73
C VAL A 183 -2.93 -12.91 3.59
N PRO A 184 -1.60 -13.13 3.48
CA PRO A 184 -0.82 -12.49 2.44
C PRO A 184 -1.25 -12.87 1.02
N PRO A 185 -1.14 -11.96 0.03
CA PRO A 185 -1.61 -12.17 -1.34
C PRO A 185 -0.76 -13.17 -2.16
N ILE A 186 0.34 -13.67 -1.59
CA ILE A 186 1.17 -14.74 -2.14
C ILE A 186 1.49 -15.73 -1.02
N SER A 187 1.52 -17.02 -1.35
CA SER A 187 1.91 -18.09 -0.42
C SER A 187 1.08 -18.16 0.85
N GLY A 188 -0.21 -17.78 0.81
CA GLY A 188 -1.08 -17.69 1.98
C GLY A 188 -1.07 -18.95 2.85
N SER A 189 -1.26 -20.13 2.26
CA SER A 189 -1.25 -21.42 2.98
C SER A 189 0.11 -21.81 3.58
N ALA A 190 1.20 -21.18 3.16
CA ALA A 190 2.53 -21.31 3.77
C ALA A 190 2.74 -20.35 4.95
N THR A 191 1.69 -19.66 5.38
CA THR A 191 1.72 -18.76 6.55
C THR A 191 0.80 -19.28 7.65
N PRO A 192 1.15 -19.08 8.93
CA PRO A 192 0.37 -19.65 10.01
C PRO A 192 -0.97 -18.92 10.23
N VAL A 193 -1.13 -17.71 9.66
CA VAL A 193 -2.39 -16.96 9.73
C VAL A 193 -3.51 -17.59 8.89
N PHE A 194 -3.18 -18.32 7.83
CA PHE A 194 -4.15 -18.99 6.95
C PHE A 194 -4.97 -20.07 7.68
N HIS A 195 -4.34 -20.82 8.59
CA HIS A 195 -4.88 -22.03 9.21
C HIS A 195 -5.77 -21.78 10.43
N ARG A 196 -6.28 -20.55 10.61
CA ARG A 196 -7.11 -20.16 11.74
C ARG A 196 -8.34 -19.40 11.25
N THR A 197 -9.43 -19.52 12.00
CA THR A 197 -10.61 -18.67 11.85
C THR A 197 -10.47 -17.44 12.73
N TYR A 198 -10.91 -16.29 12.23
CA TYR A 198 -10.92 -15.03 12.96
C TYR A 198 -12.32 -14.47 12.99
N GLU A 199 -12.68 -13.84 14.11
CA GLU A 199 -13.89 -13.04 14.19
C GLU A 199 -13.52 -11.59 13.90
N THR A 200 -14.30 -10.94 13.03
CA THR A 200 -14.24 -9.49 12.90
C THR A 200 -14.92 -8.88 14.13
N VAL A 201 -14.17 -8.14 14.92
CA VAL A 201 -14.68 -7.46 16.12
C VAL A 201 -14.41 -5.98 15.97
N GLU A 202 -15.49 -5.20 15.92
CA GLU A 202 -15.41 -3.75 15.93
C GLU A 202 -15.10 -3.25 17.36
N ARG A 203 -14.10 -2.38 17.48
CA ARG A 203 -13.62 -1.82 18.76
C ARG A 203 -13.26 -0.37 18.54
N HIS A 204 -13.53 0.47 19.53
CA HIS A 204 -13.01 1.85 19.56
C HIS A 204 -11.93 1.98 20.65
N PRO A 205 -10.92 2.84 20.45
CA PRO A 205 -10.73 3.73 19.31
C PRO A 205 -10.38 2.99 18.01
N ALA A 206 -10.72 3.56 16.85
CA ALA A 206 -10.53 2.94 15.53
C ALA A 206 -10.22 3.95 14.43
N TYR A 207 -9.53 3.49 13.40
CA TYR A 207 -9.51 4.14 12.09
C TYR A 207 -10.68 3.64 11.26
N VAL A 208 -11.50 4.55 10.75
CA VAL A 208 -12.71 4.24 9.99
C VAL A 208 -12.75 4.99 8.66
N HIS A 209 -13.37 4.37 7.66
CA HIS A 209 -13.67 5.03 6.39
C HIS A 209 -15.06 5.67 6.44
N HIS A 210 -15.11 6.97 6.74
CA HIS A 210 -16.34 7.74 6.58
C HIS A 210 -16.68 7.94 5.10
N PRO A 211 -17.94 7.75 4.65
CA PRO A 211 -18.33 7.94 3.25
C PRO A 211 -17.94 9.30 2.68
N GLU A 212 -18.07 10.36 3.47
CA GLU A 212 -17.68 11.72 3.07
C GLU A 212 -16.17 11.86 2.85
N ALA A 213 -15.36 11.27 3.73
CA ALA A 213 -13.90 11.28 3.60
C ALA A 213 -13.46 10.48 2.36
N ARG A 214 -14.12 9.35 2.10
CA ARG A 214 -13.89 8.56 0.89
C ARG A 214 -14.27 9.33 -0.38
N ALA A 215 -15.43 9.98 -0.41
CA ALA A 215 -15.85 10.82 -1.53
C ALA A 215 -14.87 11.99 -1.77
N ARG A 216 -14.37 12.64 -0.72
CA ARG A 216 -13.30 13.66 -0.83
C ARG A 216 -12.02 13.08 -1.43
N ALA A 217 -11.57 11.91 -0.96
CA ALA A 217 -10.37 11.24 -1.48
C ALA A 217 -10.49 10.83 -2.96
N LEU A 218 -11.69 10.46 -3.40
CA LEU A 218 -12.00 10.16 -4.80
C LEU A 218 -12.18 11.44 -5.65
N GLY A 219 -12.27 12.61 -5.02
CA GLY A 219 -12.54 13.89 -5.67
C GLY A 219 -13.98 14.01 -6.17
N GLU A 220 -14.90 13.31 -5.53
CA GLU A 220 -16.36 13.29 -5.77
C GLU A 220 -17.11 14.30 -4.90
N ALA A 221 -16.52 14.71 -3.77
CA ALA A 221 -17.09 15.74 -2.91
C ALA A 221 -16.83 17.13 -3.52
N GLY A 222 -17.79 17.60 -4.31
CA GLY A 222 -17.85 18.97 -4.81
C GLY A 222 -19.09 19.16 -5.67
N GLY A 223 -20.01 20.02 -5.23
CA GLY A 223 -21.04 20.59 -6.11
C GLY A 223 -20.43 21.25 -7.36
N PRO A 224 -21.25 21.67 -8.33
CA PRO A 224 -20.78 22.01 -9.67
C PRO A 224 -19.65 23.02 -9.63
N LEU A 225 -18.51 22.62 -10.21
CA LEU A 225 -17.42 23.52 -10.57
C LEU A 225 -17.91 24.37 -11.73
N VAL A 226 -18.52 25.52 -11.43
CA VAL A 226 -18.71 26.62 -12.38
C VAL A 226 -17.58 27.62 -12.20
#